data_AF-A0A9D0XV25-F1
#
_entry.id   AF-A0A9D0XV25-F1
#
_cell.length_a   1.000
_cell.length_b   1.000
_cell.length_c   1.000
_cell.angle_alpha   90.00
_cell.angle_beta   90.00
_cell.angle_gamma   90.00
#
_symmetry.space_group_name_H-M   'P 1'
#
loop_
_entity.id
_entity.type
_entity.pdbx_description
1 polymer ?
#
loop_
_entity_poly.entity_id
_entity_poly.type
_entity_poly.pdbx_seq_one_letter_code
_entity_poly.pdbx_strand_id
1 'polypeptide(L)'
;MNRFKILFALFYDLLLLCAVWFVSAIPFVLWQGEAMQSSPVAGLGFQIYLIAITYLYLSYFWIHSGQTPGLRTWKLKIIREDGYLMTRYNANLRFIFLVPLCLFGWIGLFIMPQQQSLQDILAKTKIVPIDED
;
A
#
# COMPACT_ATOMS: atom_id res chain seq x y z
N MET A 1 -1.01 13.53 16.41
CA MET A 1 -0.27 13.31 15.15
C MET A 1 -0.90 14.18 14.05
N ASN A 2 -0.10 14.86 13.22
CA ASN A 2 -0.63 15.77 12.20
C ASN A 2 -1.09 14.96 10.98
N ARG A 3 -2.36 15.11 10.58
CA ARG A 3 -2.95 14.43 9.40
C ARG A 3 -2.13 14.64 8.12
N PHE A 4 -1.51 15.82 7.99
CA PHE A 4 -0.62 16.15 6.88
C PHE A 4 0.59 15.20 6.77
N LYS A 5 1.20 14.77 7.89
CA LYS A 5 2.36 13.86 7.85
C LYS A 5 1.97 12.50 7.25
N ILE A 6 0.80 11.98 7.62
CA ILE A 6 0.27 10.73 7.09
C ILE A 6 -0.04 10.88 5.59
N LEU A 7 -0.66 11.98 5.19
CA LEU A 7 -0.96 12.25 3.79
C LEU A 7 0.31 12.33 2.94
N PHE A 8 1.33 13.07 3.41
CA PHE A 8 2.62 13.16 2.70
C PHE A 8 3.37 11.83 2.69
N ALA A 9 3.30 11.03 3.76
CA ALA A 9 3.86 9.69 3.78
C ALA A 9 3.21 8.78 2.73
N LEU A 10 1.88 8.77 2.66
CA LEU A 10 1.13 7.99 1.68
C LEU A 10 1.35 8.49 0.25
N PHE A 11 1.44 9.81 0.06
CA PHE A 11 1.80 10.42 -1.22
C PHE A 11 3.20 9.99 -1.68
N TYR A 12 4.16 9.98 -0.76
CA TYR A 12 5.51 9.50 -1.04
C TYR A 12 5.51 8.01 -1.43
N ASP A 13 4.78 7.18 -0.69
CA ASP A 13 4.64 5.75 -1.02
C ASP A 13 3.95 5.52 -2.36
N LEU A 14 2.99 6.37 -2.76
CA LEU A 14 2.36 6.31 -4.07
C LEU A 14 3.37 6.61 -5.19
N LEU A 15 4.20 7.64 -5.03
CA LEU A 15 5.24 7.96 -6.01
C LEU A 15 6.24 6.80 -6.16
N LEU A 16 6.65 6.20 -5.05
CA LEU A 16 7.52 5.01 -5.09
C LEU A 16 6.83 3.82 -5.77
N LEU A 17 5.55 3.59 -5.48
CA LEU A 17 4.79 2.52 -6.11
C LEU A 17 4.67 2.74 -7.63
N CYS A 18 4.45 3.97 -8.08
CA CYS A 18 4.47 4.32 -9.50
C CYS A 18 5.83 3.99 -10.13
N ALA A 19 6.94 4.35 -9.47
CA ALA A 19 8.28 4.01 -9.94
C ALA A 19 8.48 2.48 -10.05
N VAL A 20 8.02 1.72 -9.06
CA VAL A 20 8.05 0.25 -9.09
C VAL A 20 7.21 -0.30 -10.25
N TRP A 21 6.02 0.26 -10.51
CA TRP A 21 5.20 -0.13 -11.66
C TRP A 21 5.88 0.14 -12.99
N PHE A 22 6.53 1.29 -13.15
CA PHE A 22 7.29 1.59 -14.37
C PHE A 22 8.38 0.56 -14.63
N VAL A 23 9.18 0.24 -13.61
CA VAL A 23 10.25 -0.76 -13.73
C VAL A 23 9.68 -2.15 -13.99
N SER A 24 8.59 -2.51 -13.31
CA SER A 24 7.94 -3.82 -13.45
C SER A 24 7.23 -3.99 -14.80
N ALA A 25 6.80 -2.90 -15.44
CA ALA A 25 6.19 -2.95 -16.75
C ALA A 25 7.19 -3.35 -17.85
N ILE A 26 8.47 -3.04 -17.71
CA ILE A 26 9.52 -3.34 -18.70
C ILE A 26 9.55 -4.84 -19.07
N PRO A 27 9.76 -5.79 -18.12
CA PRO A 27 9.80 -7.21 -18.46
C PRO A 27 8.48 -7.73 -19.02
N PHE A 28 7.35 -7.19 -18.54
CA PHE A 28 6.03 -7.61 -19.03
C PHE A 28 5.80 -7.19 -20.49
N VAL A 29 6.14 -5.95 -20.84
CA VAL A 29 6.01 -5.42 -22.21
C VAL A 29 6.97 -6.13 -23.16
N LEU A 30 8.20 -6.42 -22.74
CA LEU A 30 9.15 -7.16 -23.58
C LEU A 30 8.69 -8.58 -23.90
N TRP A 31 7.95 -9.21 -22.99
CA TRP A 31 7.42 -10.56 -23.19
C TRP A 31 6.07 -10.55 -23.94
N GLN A 32 5.11 -9.76 -23.46
CA GLN A 32 3.70 -9.83 -23.90
C GLN A 32 3.17 -8.54 -24.54
N GLY A 33 4.05 -7.60 -24.91
CA GLY A 33 3.65 -6.31 -25.51
C GLY A 33 2.77 -6.44 -26.75
N GLU A 34 3.04 -7.39 -27.64
CA GLU A 34 2.22 -7.62 -28.85
C GLU A 34 0.89 -8.31 -28.53
N ALA A 35 0.85 -9.18 -27.52
CA ALA A 35 -0.37 -9.85 -27.08
C ALA A 35 -1.38 -8.86 -26.44
N MET A 36 -0.89 -7.76 -25.86
CA MET A 36 -1.73 -6.71 -25.27
C MET A 36 -2.64 -6.03 -26.30
N GLN A 37 -2.18 -5.88 -27.56
CA GLN A 37 -2.93 -5.20 -28.61
C GLN A 37 -3.98 -6.11 -29.26
N SER A 38 -3.76 -7.43 -29.20
CA SER A 38 -4.54 -8.44 -29.92
C SER A 38 -5.55 -9.19 -29.06
N SER A 39 -5.35 -9.23 -27.73
CA SER A 39 -6.22 -9.99 -26.83
C SER A 39 -6.55 -9.24 -25.53
N PRO A 40 -7.86 -9.10 -25.19
CA PRO A 40 -8.29 -8.58 -23.89
C PRO A 40 -7.72 -9.36 -22.69
N VAL A 41 -7.38 -10.65 -22.89
CA VAL A 41 -6.84 -11.53 -21.85
C VAL A 41 -5.45 -11.09 -21.40
N ALA A 42 -4.61 -10.63 -22.33
CA ALA A 42 -3.31 -10.07 -21.98
C ALA A 42 -3.48 -8.81 -21.12
N GLY A 43 -4.47 -7.96 -21.45
CA GLY A 43 -4.90 -6.81 -20.66
C GLY A 43 -5.14 -7.14 -19.19
N LEU A 44 -5.97 -8.16 -18.94
CA LEU A 44 -6.26 -8.65 -17.59
C LEU A 44 -5.02 -9.24 -16.91
N GLY A 45 -4.18 -9.97 -17.66
CA GLY A 45 -2.92 -10.50 -17.16
C GLY A 45 -1.98 -9.41 -16.62
N PHE A 46 -1.88 -8.28 -17.32
CA PHE A 46 -1.09 -7.13 -16.89
C PHE A 46 -1.64 -6.48 -15.62
N GLN A 47 -2.97 -6.34 -15.52
CA GLN A 47 -3.60 -5.80 -14.31
C GLN A 47 -3.34 -6.69 -13.09
N ILE A 48 -3.52 -8.02 -13.24
CA ILE A 48 -3.22 -8.99 -12.18
C ILE A 48 -1.74 -8.93 -11.79
N TYR A 49 -0.85 -8.81 -12.78
CA TYR A 49 0.58 -8.67 -12.55
C TYR A 49 0.91 -7.42 -11.71
N LEU A 50 0.38 -6.24 -12.07
CA LEU A 50 0.61 -5.01 -11.30
C LEU A 50 0.02 -5.09 -9.88
N ILE A 51 -1.16 -5.70 -9.72
CA ILE A 51 -1.76 -5.95 -8.40
C ILE A 51 -0.84 -6.85 -7.56
N ALA A 52 -0.30 -7.92 -8.15
CA ALA A 52 0.62 -8.82 -7.47
C ALA A 52 1.91 -8.12 -7.04
N ILE A 53 2.50 -7.29 -7.90
CA ILE A 53 3.68 -6.47 -7.56
C ILE A 53 3.36 -5.51 -6.41
N THR A 54 2.22 -4.84 -6.45
CA THR A 54 1.76 -3.93 -5.39
C THR A 54 1.60 -4.66 -4.06
N TYR A 55 0.97 -5.84 -4.09
CA TYR A 55 0.82 -6.70 -2.92
C TYR A 55 2.18 -7.09 -2.34
N LEU A 56 3.10 -7.56 -3.17
CA LEU A 56 4.44 -7.98 -2.72
C LEU A 56 5.21 -6.80 -2.09
N TYR A 57 5.20 -5.65 -2.74
CA TYR A 57 5.86 -4.45 -2.24
C TYR A 57 5.31 -4.03 -0.88
N LEU A 58 3.99 -3.82 -0.77
CA LEU A 58 3.36 -3.33 0.46
C LEU A 58 3.41 -4.36 1.60
N SER A 59 3.06 -5.62 1.32
CA SER A 59 3.04 -6.68 2.33
C SER A 59 4.43 -6.93 2.93
N TYR A 60 5.49 -6.85 2.11
CA TYR A 60 6.86 -6.97 2.57
C TYR A 60 7.19 -5.92 3.64
N PHE A 61 6.94 -4.63 3.35
CA PHE A 61 7.22 -3.56 4.32
C PHE A 61 6.37 -3.67 5.57
N TRP A 62 5.08 -3.99 5.42
CA TRP A 62 4.17 -4.08 6.57
C TRP A 62 4.52 -5.22 7.52
N ILE A 63 4.89 -6.39 7.00
CA ILE A 63 5.20 -7.57 7.83
C ILE A 63 6.60 -7.45 8.44
N HIS A 64 7.58 -6.97 7.67
CA HIS A 64 8.98 -7.01 8.11
C HIS A 64 9.32 -5.88 9.07
N SER A 65 8.80 -4.67 8.83
CA SER A 65 9.16 -3.49 9.62
C SER A 65 7.97 -2.68 10.12
N GLY A 66 6.78 -2.86 9.54
CA GLY A 66 5.65 -1.95 9.77
C GLY A 66 5.89 -0.54 9.22
N GLN A 67 7.01 -0.30 8.52
CA GLN A 67 7.37 1.00 7.96
C GLN A 67 7.60 0.87 6.46
N THR A 68 6.69 1.43 5.68
CA THR A 68 6.98 1.74 4.28
C THR A 68 7.99 2.90 4.21
N PRO A 69 8.70 3.07 3.08
CA PRO A 69 9.66 4.15 2.96
C PRO A 69 9.06 5.54 3.22
N GLY A 70 7.84 5.80 2.75
CA GLY A 70 7.11 7.05 3.04
C GLY A 70 6.85 7.24 4.53
N LEU A 71 6.42 6.19 5.23
CA LEU A 71 6.23 6.25 6.69
C LEU A 71 7.55 6.46 7.44
N ARG A 72 8.64 5.85 6.97
CA ARG A 72 9.97 6.01 7.56
C ARG A 72 10.44 7.46 7.50
N THR A 73 10.20 8.16 6.38
CA THR A 73 10.54 9.59 6.22
C THR A 73 9.89 10.47 7.29
N TRP A 74 8.70 10.11 7.75
CA TRP A 74 7.94 10.88 8.74
C TRP A 74 7.99 10.28 10.16
N LYS A 75 8.89 9.32 10.41
CA LYS A 75 9.01 8.58 11.68
C LYS A 75 7.68 7.95 12.12
N LEU A 76 6.95 7.37 11.17
CA LEU A 76 5.68 6.68 11.40
C LEU A 76 5.86 5.17 11.28
N LYS A 77 5.05 4.41 12.01
CA LYS A 77 5.01 2.94 11.94
C LYS A 77 3.58 2.44 12.04
N ILE A 78 3.26 1.45 11.22
CA ILE A 78 2.04 0.68 11.32
C ILE A 78 2.29 -0.46 12.30
N ILE A 79 1.44 -0.54 13.32
CA ILE A 79 1.41 -1.64 14.27
C ILE A 79 -0.01 -2.18 14.39
N ARG A 80 -0.14 -3.42 14.82
CA ARG A 80 -1.44 -3.99 15.19
C ARG A 80 -1.94 -3.33 16.49
N GLU A 81 -3.24 -3.40 16.76
CA GLU A 81 -3.85 -2.82 17.97
C GLU A 81 -3.16 -3.24 19.27
N ASP A 82 -2.71 -4.49 19.32
CA ASP A 82 -1.99 -5.13 20.44
C ASP A 82 -0.50 -4.74 20.55
N GLY A 83 -0.02 -3.83 19.70
CA GLY A 83 1.33 -3.29 19.77
C GLY A 83 2.38 -4.06 18.97
N TYR A 84 2.04 -5.22 18.42
CA TYR A 84 2.98 -6.05 17.66
C TYR A 84 3.03 -5.68 16.18
N LEU A 85 4.07 -6.18 15.49
CA LEU A 85 4.18 -6.09 14.04
C LEU A 85 3.05 -6.87 13.34
N MET A 86 2.77 -6.47 12.11
CA MET A 86 1.67 -7.01 11.33
C MET A 86 1.97 -8.47 10.92
N THR A 87 1.04 -9.38 11.21
CA THR A 87 1.13 -10.76 10.70
C THR A 87 0.71 -10.83 9.24
N ARG A 88 1.13 -11.88 8.52
CA ARG A 88 0.72 -12.15 7.12
C ARG A 88 -0.80 -12.13 6.94
N TYR A 89 -1.54 -12.64 7.91
CA TYR A 89 -3.01 -12.62 7.89
C TYR A 89 -3.57 -11.19 7.85
N ASN A 90 -3.07 -10.31 8.72
CA ASN A 90 -3.51 -8.91 8.76
C ASN A 90 -3.07 -8.14 7.50
N ALA A 91 -1.92 -8.46 6.92
CA ALA A 91 -1.47 -7.92 5.63
C ALA A 91 -2.39 -8.28 4.47
N ASN A 92 -2.84 -9.54 4.41
CA ASN A 92 -3.80 -9.98 3.40
C ASN A 92 -5.13 -9.24 3.54
N LEU A 93 -5.68 -9.17 4.76
CA LEU A 93 -6.93 -8.45 5.00
C LEU A 93 -6.79 -6.98 4.60
N ARG A 94 -5.73 -6.31 5.04
CA ARG A 94 -5.48 -4.90 4.70
C ARG A 94 -5.36 -4.69 3.20
N PHE A 95 -4.71 -5.59 2.48
CA PHE A 95 -4.58 -5.51 1.02
C PHE A 95 -5.91 -5.71 0.29
N ILE A 96 -6.70 -6.72 0.69
CA ILE A 96 -8.01 -7.01 0.09
C ILE A 96 -8.94 -5.80 0.21
N PHE A 97 -8.89 -5.08 1.33
CA PHE A 97 -9.69 -3.87 1.52
C PHE A 97 -9.07 -2.62 0.87
N LEU A 98 -7.74 -2.56 0.73
CA LEU A 98 -7.03 -1.45 0.08
C LEU A 98 -7.37 -1.36 -1.42
N VAL A 99 -7.46 -2.49 -2.15
CA VAL A 99 -7.71 -2.50 -3.61
C VAL A 99 -9.02 -1.77 -4.00
N PRO A 100 -10.19 -2.09 -3.43
CA PRO A 100 -11.44 -1.37 -3.75
C PRO A 100 -11.49 0.03 -3.13
N LEU A 101 -10.79 0.26 -2.02
CA LEU A 101 -10.74 1.55 -1.34
C LEU A 101 -9.60 2.43 -1.83
N CYS A 102 -8.82 2.07 -2.85
CA CYS A 102 -7.66 2.88 -3.26
C CYS A 102 -8.06 4.30 -3.68
N LEU A 103 -9.24 4.47 -4.30
CA LEU A 103 -9.81 5.78 -4.65
C LEU A 103 -10.49 6.48 -3.46
N PHE A 104 -11.08 5.73 -2.54
CA PHE A 104 -11.85 6.27 -1.39
C PHE A 104 -11.03 6.40 -0.10
N GLY A 105 -9.88 5.74 0.02
CA GLY A 105 -9.06 5.66 1.22
C GLY A 105 -8.31 6.96 1.51
N TRP A 106 -7.95 7.69 0.46
CA TRP A 106 -7.35 9.03 0.55
C TRP A 106 -8.39 10.06 1.00
N ILE A 107 -9.63 9.94 0.53
CA ILE A 107 -10.76 10.79 0.91
C ILE A 107 -11.27 10.44 2.31
N GLY A 108 -11.28 9.14 2.66
CA GLY A 108 -11.72 8.62 3.95
C GLY A 108 -10.87 9.13 5.14
N LEU A 109 -9.60 9.46 4.90
CA LEU A 109 -8.70 10.11 5.88
C LEU A 109 -9.22 11.48 6.35
N PHE A 110 -10.02 12.16 5.54
CA PHE A 110 -10.65 13.45 5.87
C PHE A 110 -12.06 13.30 6.47
N ILE A 111 -12.76 12.21 6.15
CA ILE A 111 -14.12 11.94 6.61
C ILE A 111 -14.12 11.29 8.01
N MET A 112 -13.08 10.54 8.36
CA MET A 112 -13.06 9.77 9.61
C MET A 112 -12.48 10.54 10.81
N PRO A 113 -13.12 10.47 11.99
CA PRO A 113 -12.71 11.24 13.17
C PRO A 113 -11.38 10.78 13.78
N GLN A 114 -11.09 9.48 13.68
CA GLN A 114 -9.83 8.90 14.15
C GLN A 114 -8.85 8.86 12.99
N GLN A 115 -7.58 9.16 13.25
CA GLN A 115 -6.49 9.25 12.27
C GLN A 115 -6.09 7.88 11.69
N GLN A 116 -7.10 7.13 11.26
CA GLN A 116 -7.08 5.74 10.82
C GLN A 116 -7.92 5.68 9.55
N SER A 117 -7.34 5.12 8.49
CA SER A 117 -8.10 4.88 7.26
C SER A 117 -9.07 3.71 7.46
N LEU A 118 -10.18 3.61 6.69
CA LEU A 118 -11.16 2.51 6.80
C LEU A 118 -10.51 1.11 6.82
N GLN A 119 -9.49 0.97 5.97
CA GLN A 119 -8.61 -0.19 5.88
C GLN A 119 -7.81 -0.47 7.16
N ASP A 120 -7.44 0.55 7.94
CA ASP A 120 -6.71 0.37 9.20
C ASP A 120 -7.63 -0.14 10.30
N ILE A 121 -8.87 0.36 10.38
CA ILE A 121 -9.90 -0.13 11.32
C ILE A 121 -10.25 -1.59 11.03
N LEU A 122 -10.50 -1.92 9.76
CA LEU A 122 -10.84 -3.29 9.36
C LEU A 122 -9.66 -4.25 9.52
N ALA A 123 -8.43 -3.79 9.33
CA ALA A 123 -7.23 -4.58 9.54
C ALA A 123 -6.75 -4.63 11.01
N LYS A 124 -7.45 -3.95 11.94
CA LYS A 124 -7.04 -3.81 13.36
C LYS A 124 -5.61 -3.29 13.49
N THR A 125 -5.29 -2.27 12.71
CA THR A 125 -3.97 -1.63 12.68
C THR A 125 -4.07 -0.15 12.99
N LYS A 126 -2.99 0.41 13.55
CA LYS A 126 -2.88 1.82 13.87
C LYS A 126 -1.52 2.34 13.41
N ILE A 127 -1.51 3.55 12.86
CA ILE A 127 -0.28 4.28 12.57
C ILE A 127 0.10 5.05 13.82
N VAL A 128 1.30 4.79 14.35
CA VAL A 128 1.85 5.48 15.51
C VAL A 128 3.12 6.24 15.12
N PRO A 129 3.37 7.42 15.68
CA PRO A 129 4.69 8.02 15.63
C PRO A 129 5.68 7.14 16.41
N ILE A 130 6.90 7.06 15.91
CA ILE A 130 8.04 6.56 16.67
C ILE A 130 8.64 7.78 17.36
N ASP A 131 8.55 7.82 18.69
CA ASP A 131 9.36 8.75 19.48
C ASP A 131 10.77 8.15 19.59
N GLU A 132 11.78 8.96 19.24
CA GLU A 132 13.17 8.63 19.54
C GLU A 132 13.37 8.85 21.05
N ASP A 133 13.67 7.77 21.78
CA ASP A 133 14.31 7.87 23.10
C ASP A 133 15.72 8.48 22.96
#